data_AF-A0A5N5L315-F1
#
_entry.id   AF-A0A5N5L315-F1
#
_cell.length_a   1.000
_cell.length_b   1.000
_cell.length_c   1.000
_cell.angle_alpha   90.00
_cell.angle_beta   90.00
_cell.angle_gamma   90.00
#
_symmetry.space_group_name_H-M   'P 1'
#
loop_
_entity.id
_entity.type
_entity.pdbx_description
1 polymer ?
#
loop_
_entity_poly.entity_id
_entity_poly.type
_entity_poly.pdbx_seq_one_letter_code
_entity_poly.pdbx_strand_id
1 'polypeptide(L)'
;MTKEQLYFNYCTNISFYLVLKAKRIPAHNHPVIERLVTYRNLINELGAVDAKLSPQLRQLLSERQEERAAKKTQRSKKDKHEISKVADMQEAEESDSDEEAALLFYKGIEERLKLKRKNKRLPEDGLMMDQEEAEEEAEMNGETKRGITYQMAKNKGLTPKRKKIDRNPRVKHREKFRRAKIRRKGQVLEVRREETRYSGELSGIRAGIKKSIKLK
;
A
#
# COMPACT_ATOMS: atom_id res chain seq x y z
N MET A 1 -0.82 8.47 11.03
CA MET A 1 -1.12 9.49 10.01
C MET A 1 -1.75 10.65 10.72
N THR A 2 -1.13 11.83 10.66
CA THR A 2 -1.72 13.04 11.26
C THR A 2 -2.89 13.54 10.39
N LYS A 3 -3.82 14.29 10.98
CA LYS A 3 -4.98 14.87 10.28
C LYS A 3 -4.53 15.71 9.08
N GLU A 4 -3.45 16.47 9.23
CA GLU A 4 -2.84 17.27 8.17
C GLU A 4 -2.30 16.40 7.02
N GLN A 5 -1.63 15.29 7.33
CA GLN A 5 -1.17 14.35 6.32
C GLN A 5 -2.35 13.74 5.55
N LEU A 6 -3.47 13.45 6.21
CA LEU A 6 -4.66 12.92 5.55
C LEU A 6 -5.23 13.94 4.55
N TYR A 7 -5.41 15.20 4.94
CA TYR A 7 -5.91 16.24 4.03
C TYR A 7 -4.93 16.54 2.90
N PHE A 8 -3.63 16.59 3.17
CA PHE A 8 -2.63 16.78 2.12
C PHE A 8 -2.68 15.64 1.08
N ASN A 9 -2.81 14.39 1.53
CA ASN A 9 -2.98 13.24 0.65
C ASN A 9 -4.31 13.29 -0.11
N TYR A 10 -5.39 13.75 0.51
CA TYR A 10 -6.67 13.97 -0.19
C TYR A 10 -6.55 15.03 -1.29
N CYS A 11 -5.97 16.20 -0.98
CA CYS A 11 -5.75 17.30 -1.91
C CYS A 11 -4.87 16.91 -3.11
N THR A 12 -3.84 16.10 -2.90
CA THR A 12 -2.99 15.60 -4.00
C THR A 12 -3.70 14.58 -4.89
N ASN A 13 -4.59 13.74 -4.34
CA ASN A 13 -5.33 12.77 -5.14
C ASN A 13 -6.51 13.41 -5.89
N ILE A 14 -7.15 14.43 -5.32
CA ILE A 14 -8.23 15.16 -6.01
C ILE A 14 -7.67 16.05 -7.12
N SER A 15 -6.52 16.71 -6.92
CA SER A 15 -5.88 17.49 -7.98
C SER A 15 -5.49 16.60 -9.16
N PHE A 16 -4.97 15.40 -8.89
CA PHE A 16 -4.68 14.42 -9.93
C PHE A 16 -5.96 13.93 -10.66
N TYR A 17 -7.05 13.69 -9.93
CA TYR A 17 -8.35 13.34 -10.55
C TYR A 17 -8.87 14.44 -11.48
N LEU A 18 -8.77 15.71 -11.06
CA LEU A 18 -9.14 16.86 -11.88
C LEU A 18 -8.30 16.95 -13.16
N VAL A 19 -6.99 16.66 -13.07
CA VAL A 19 -6.11 16.58 -14.24
C VAL A 19 -6.53 15.46 -15.20
N LEU A 20 -6.92 14.28 -14.69
CA LEU A 20 -7.43 13.20 -15.52
C LEU A 20 -8.71 13.58 -16.26
N LYS A 21 -9.65 14.26 -15.57
CA LYS A 21 -10.88 14.77 -16.17
C LYS A 21 -10.61 15.83 -17.23
N ALA A 22 -9.68 16.76 -16.98
CA ALA A 22 -9.27 17.77 -17.95
C ALA A 22 -8.67 17.16 -19.23
N LYS A 23 -7.89 16.08 -19.09
CA LYS A 23 -7.31 15.34 -20.22
C LYS A 23 -8.31 14.40 -20.94
N ARG A 24 -9.59 14.40 -20.55
CA ARG A 24 -10.65 13.50 -21.08
C ARG A 24 -10.28 12.02 -20.98
N ILE A 25 -9.44 11.64 -20.02
CA ILE A 25 -9.11 10.24 -19.75
C ILE A 25 -10.23 9.66 -18.86
N PRO A 26 -10.79 8.49 -19.19
CA PRO A 26 -11.84 7.86 -18.37
C PRO A 26 -11.27 7.51 -17.00
N ALA A 27 -11.70 8.24 -15.97
CA ALA A 27 -11.21 8.05 -14.60
C ALA A 27 -11.89 6.89 -13.85
N HIS A 28 -12.98 6.32 -14.38
CA HIS A 28 -13.83 5.32 -13.71
C HIS A 28 -13.05 4.08 -13.19
N ASN A 29 -12.05 3.62 -13.94
CA ASN A 29 -11.24 2.45 -13.57
C ASN A 29 -9.87 2.82 -12.98
N HIS A 30 -9.64 4.10 -12.67
CA HIS A 30 -8.36 4.58 -12.14
C HIS A 30 -8.31 4.40 -10.61
N PRO A 31 -7.18 3.93 -10.02
CA PRO A 31 -7.03 3.71 -8.58
C PRO A 31 -7.20 4.98 -7.71
N VAL A 32 -7.24 6.15 -8.33
CA VAL A 32 -7.47 7.43 -7.63
C VAL A 32 -8.89 7.54 -7.10
N ILE A 33 -9.88 6.97 -7.79
CA ILE A 33 -11.25 6.93 -7.27
C ILE A 33 -11.31 6.10 -5.98
N GLU A 34 -10.69 4.91 -5.98
CA GLU A 34 -10.59 4.07 -4.79
C GLU A 34 -9.94 4.83 -3.62
N ARG A 35 -8.83 5.55 -3.88
CA ARG A 35 -8.17 6.36 -2.86
C ARG A 35 -9.03 7.51 -2.35
N LEU A 36 -9.73 8.23 -3.22
CA LEU A 36 -10.60 9.33 -2.81
C LEU A 36 -11.73 8.85 -1.91
N VAL A 37 -12.34 7.70 -2.21
CA VAL A 37 -13.36 7.08 -1.35
C VAL A 37 -12.77 6.69 0.01
N THR A 38 -11.58 6.08 0.04
CA THR A 38 -10.94 5.73 1.32
C THR A 38 -10.67 6.97 2.18
N TYR A 39 -10.21 8.06 1.57
CA TYR A 39 -9.97 9.31 2.30
C TYR A 39 -11.26 9.97 2.76
N ARG A 40 -12.32 10.00 1.95
CA ARG A 40 -13.64 10.49 2.34
C ARG A 40 -14.14 9.77 3.59
N ASN A 41 -14.09 8.43 3.60
CA ASN A 41 -14.55 7.64 4.74
C ASN A 41 -13.74 7.94 6.01
N LEU A 42 -12.41 8.07 5.90
CA LEU A 42 -11.56 8.46 7.02
C LEU A 42 -11.85 9.89 7.53
N ILE A 43 -12.14 10.84 6.63
CA ILE A 43 -12.50 12.20 7.00
C ILE A 43 -13.83 12.22 7.77
N ASN A 44 -14.81 11.42 7.34
CA ASN A 44 -16.11 11.30 8.02
C ASN A 44 -15.97 10.70 9.42
N GLU A 45 -15.14 9.65 9.58
CA GLU A 45 -14.82 9.06 10.89
C GLU A 45 -14.15 10.08 11.82
N LEU A 46 -13.24 10.92 11.30
CA LEU A 46 -12.59 11.98 12.07
C LEU A 46 -13.55 13.11 12.44
N GLY A 47 -14.56 13.42 11.62
CA GLY A 47 -15.53 14.49 11.90
C GLY A 47 -16.29 14.28 13.22
N ALA A 48 -16.67 13.04 13.53
CA ALA A 48 -17.32 12.71 14.80
C ALA A 48 -16.40 12.93 16.02
N VAL A 49 -15.10 12.71 15.86
CA VAL A 49 -14.09 12.93 16.89
C VAL A 49 -13.80 14.43 17.05
N ASP A 50 -13.70 15.16 15.94
CA ASP A 50 -13.52 16.60 15.92
C ASP A 50 -14.66 17.34 16.61
N ALA A 51 -15.91 16.91 16.42
CA ALA A 51 -17.07 17.51 17.09
C ALA A 51 -16.92 17.46 18.62
N LYS A 52 -16.47 16.31 19.17
CA LYS A 52 -16.25 16.12 20.61
C LYS A 52 -15.08 16.94 21.16
N LEU A 53 -14.01 17.08 20.38
CA LEU A 53 -12.80 17.80 20.79
C LEU A 53 -12.86 19.31 20.50
N SER A 54 -13.78 19.75 19.65
CA SER A 54 -13.96 21.16 19.27
C SER A 54 -14.14 22.14 20.45
N PRO A 55 -14.95 21.86 21.50
CA PRO A 55 -15.06 22.78 22.64
C PRO A 55 -13.75 22.88 23.43
N GLN A 56 -13.06 21.75 23.63
CA GLN A 56 -11.77 21.71 24.35
C GLN A 56 -10.68 22.44 23.57
N LEU A 57 -10.64 22.26 22.24
CA LEU A 57 -9.73 23.01 21.37
C LEU A 57 -10.03 24.51 21.39
N ARG A 58 -11.30 24.92 21.37
CA ARG A 58 -11.69 26.33 21.48
C ARG A 58 -11.25 26.92 22.82
N GLN A 59 -11.45 26.21 23.92
CA GLN A 59 -11.02 26.62 25.25
C GLN A 59 -9.49 26.77 25.35
N LEU A 60 -8.73 25.79 24.87
CA LEU A 60 -7.26 25.87 24.86
C LEU A 60 -6.73 26.98 23.94
N LEU A 61 -7.40 27.22 22.82
CA LEU A 61 -7.06 28.31 21.91
C LEU A 61 -7.41 29.68 22.52
N SER A 62 -8.53 29.81 23.23
CA SER A 62 -8.89 31.05 23.93
C SER A 62 -7.95 31.33 25.10
N GLU A 63 -7.64 30.34 25.94
CA GLU A 63 -6.67 30.47 27.04
C GLU A 63 -5.29 30.90 26.52
N ARG A 64 -4.80 30.27 25.44
CA ARG A 64 -3.55 30.66 24.79
C ARG A 64 -3.61 32.04 24.12
N GLN A 65 -4.77 32.44 23.58
CA GLN A 65 -4.95 33.77 23.01
C GLN A 65 -4.99 34.86 24.09
N GLU A 66 -5.60 34.59 25.25
CA GLU A 66 -5.60 35.48 26.42
C GLU A 66 -4.19 35.62 27.01
N GLU A 67 -3.43 34.52 27.14
CA GLU A 67 -2.02 34.57 27.53
C GLU A 67 -1.15 35.36 26.54
N ARG A 68 -1.43 35.23 25.23
CA ARG A 68 -0.74 35.99 24.17
C ARG A 68 -1.18 37.46 24.15
N ALA A 69 -2.44 37.76 24.47
CA ALA A 69 -2.96 39.12 24.58
C ALA A 69 -2.37 39.84 25.80
N ALA A 70 -2.28 39.16 26.95
CA ALA A 70 -1.60 39.65 28.15
C ALA A 70 -0.10 39.90 27.92
N LYS A 71 0.56 39.12 27.06
CA LYS A 71 1.95 39.35 26.62
C LYS A 71 2.08 40.45 25.54
N LYS A 72 1.01 40.76 24.79
CA LYS A 72 0.98 41.81 23.75
C LYS A 72 0.64 43.20 24.30
N THR A 73 -0.09 43.33 25.41
CA THR A 73 -0.34 44.63 26.07
C THR A 73 0.90 45.30 26.63
N GLN A 74 2.04 44.59 26.71
CA GLN A 74 3.36 45.16 27.05
C GLN A 74 4.18 45.60 25.82
N ARG A 75 3.72 45.34 24.59
CA ARG A 75 4.43 45.68 23.34
C ARG A 75 3.51 46.39 22.34
N SER A 76 3.28 47.67 22.64
CA SER A 76 3.19 48.79 21.71
C SER A 76 2.35 48.66 20.42
N LYS A 77 1.28 49.47 20.39
CA LYS A 77 0.91 50.42 19.32
C LYS A 77 1.85 50.44 18.10
N LYS A 78 1.41 49.93 16.94
CA LYS A 78 1.57 50.60 15.63
C LYS A 78 0.78 49.91 14.51
N ASP A 79 0.12 50.78 13.74
CA ASP A 79 -0.32 50.70 12.35
C ASP A 79 -1.53 49.83 11.93
N LYS A 80 -2.52 50.59 11.44
CA LYS A 80 -3.69 50.20 10.65
C LYS A 80 -3.28 49.94 9.19
N HIS A 81 -3.89 48.96 8.54
CA HIS A 81 -4.48 49.16 7.20
C HIS A 81 -5.48 48.05 6.85
N GLU A 82 -6.59 48.45 6.25
CA GLU A 82 -7.70 47.65 5.70
C GLU A 82 -7.31 46.91 4.41
N ILE A 83 -8.12 45.91 3.97
CA ILE A 83 -8.60 45.70 2.58
C ILE A 83 -9.68 44.57 2.51
N SER A 84 -10.86 44.99 2.05
CA SER A 84 -11.93 44.40 1.19
C SER A 84 -12.48 42.95 1.29
N LYS A 85 -13.83 42.96 1.28
CA LYS A 85 -14.87 41.97 0.91
C LYS A 85 -14.70 41.25 -0.45
N VAL A 86 -15.16 39.99 -0.52
CA VAL A 86 -15.94 39.27 -1.58
C VAL A 86 -15.97 37.76 -1.21
N ALA A 87 -16.95 36.89 -1.44
CA ALA A 87 -18.22 36.89 -2.17
C ALA A 87 -19.12 35.76 -1.60
N ASP A 88 -20.44 35.94 -1.72
CA ASP A 88 -21.49 34.93 -1.59
C ASP A 88 -21.25 33.72 -2.51
N MET A 89 -21.54 32.53 -2.01
CA MET A 89 -21.72 31.32 -2.82
C MET A 89 -23.14 30.81 -2.62
N GLN A 90 -23.92 30.91 -3.69
CA GLN A 90 -25.27 30.39 -3.83
C GLN A 90 -25.25 28.86 -3.81
N GLU A 91 -26.20 28.29 -3.04
CA GLU A 91 -26.58 26.89 -3.09
C GLU A 91 -27.16 26.57 -4.48
N ALA A 92 -26.63 25.53 -5.10
CA ALA A 92 -27.19 24.95 -6.31
C ALA A 92 -27.91 23.65 -5.93
N GLU A 93 -29.23 23.66 -6.04
CA GLU A 93 -30.10 22.49 -6.03
C GLU A 93 -29.70 21.56 -7.20
N GLU A 94 -29.14 20.39 -6.90
CA GLU A 94 -28.67 19.41 -7.88
C GLU A 94 -29.69 18.28 -8.03
N SER A 95 -29.95 17.91 -9.29
CA SER A 95 -30.96 16.95 -9.75
C SER A 95 -30.82 15.56 -9.12
N ASP A 96 -31.86 15.12 -8.42
CA ASP A 96 -32.01 13.89 -7.60
C ASP A 96 -31.92 12.55 -8.37
N SER A 97 -31.48 12.56 -9.64
CA SER A 97 -31.48 11.38 -10.51
C SER A 97 -30.10 10.71 -10.71
N ASP A 98 -29.00 11.43 -10.46
CA ASP A 98 -27.63 10.90 -10.58
C ASP A 98 -27.06 10.40 -9.23
N GLU A 99 -27.68 10.74 -8.10
CA GLU A 99 -27.21 10.32 -6.76
C GLU A 99 -27.40 8.83 -6.52
N GLU A 100 -28.52 8.24 -6.92
CA GLU A 100 -28.80 6.82 -6.71
C GLU A 100 -27.82 5.92 -7.47
N ALA A 101 -27.48 6.30 -8.72
CA ALA A 101 -26.48 5.61 -9.52
C ALA A 101 -25.08 5.72 -8.91
N ALA A 102 -24.73 6.88 -8.34
CA ALA A 102 -23.48 7.08 -7.64
C ALA A 102 -23.41 6.22 -6.36
N LEU A 103 -24.48 6.17 -5.58
CA LEU A 103 -24.56 5.35 -4.35
C LEU A 103 -24.41 3.86 -4.63
N LEU A 104 -25.06 3.35 -5.68
CA LEU A 104 -24.92 1.95 -6.11
C LEU A 104 -23.49 1.63 -6.56
N PHE A 105 -22.84 2.55 -7.27
CA PHE A 105 -21.44 2.40 -7.68
C PHE A 105 -20.49 2.36 -6.47
N TYR A 106 -20.66 3.26 -5.49
CA TYR A 106 -19.83 3.27 -4.28
C TYR A 106 -20.02 2.01 -3.43
N LYS A 107 -21.26 1.54 -3.28
CA LYS A 107 -21.57 0.28 -2.60
C LYS A 107 -20.88 -0.92 -3.26
N GLY A 108 -20.88 -0.97 -4.59
CA GLY A 108 -20.18 -2.01 -5.35
C GLY A 108 -18.64 -1.99 -5.18
N ILE A 109 -18.04 -0.81 -5.02
CA ILE A 109 -16.61 -0.68 -4.70
C ILE A 109 -16.31 -1.17 -3.29
N GLU A 110 -17.13 -0.82 -2.30
CA GLU A 110 -16.94 -1.26 -0.92
C GLU A 110 -16.99 -2.78 -0.76
N GLU A 111 -17.93 -3.45 -1.44
CA GLU A 111 -18.05 -4.91 -1.44
C GLU A 111 -16.81 -5.57 -2.06
N ARG A 112 -16.31 -5.04 -3.19
CA ARG A 112 -15.07 -5.51 -3.82
C ARG A 112 -13.86 -5.36 -2.91
N LEU A 113 -13.77 -4.26 -2.15
CA LEU A 113 -12.69 -4.05 -1.17
C LEU A 113 -12.77 -5.04 -0.01
N LYS A 114 -13.98 -5.31 0.50
CA LYS A 114 -14.21 -6.33 1.54
C LYS A 114 -13.81 -7.72 1.04
N LEU A 115 -14.14 -8.09 -0.20
CA LEU A 115 -13.72 -9.35 -0.81
C LEU A 115 -12.20 -9.45 -0.99
N LYS A 116 -11.53 -8.39 -1.48
CA LYS A 116 -10.05 -8.34 -1.56
C LYS A 116 -9.40 -8.50 -0.17
N ARG A 117 -9.97 -7.89 0.88
CA ARG A 117 -9.48 -8.05 2.26
C ARG A 117 -9.70 -9.47 2.78
N LYS A 118 -10.83 -10.11 2.46
CA LYS A 118 -11.08 -11.53 2.79
C LYS A 118 -10.15 -12.48 2.02
N ASN A 119 -9.94 -12.27 0.73
CA ASN A 119 -8.98 -13.06 -0.06
C ASN A 119 -7.54 -12.84 0.38
N LYS A 120 -7.17 -11.63 0.83
CA LYS A 120 -5.85 -11.38 1.45
C LYS A 120 -5.71 -12.06 2.82
N ARG A 121 -6.81 -12.36 3.50
CA ARG A 121 -6.84 -13.11 4.77
C ARG A 121 -6.85 -14.62 4.58
N LEU A 122 -7.16 -15.15 3.39
CA LEU A 122 -6.87 -16.53 3.01
C LEU A 122 -5.45 -16.57 2.44
N PRO A 123 -4.42 -16.97 3.20
CA PRO A 123 -3.08 -17.03 2.68
C PRO A 123 -2.92 -18.35 1.93
N GLU A 124 -3.00 -18.30 0.60
CA GLU A 124 -2.36 -19.30 -0.24
C GLU A 124 -0.84 -19.10 -0.11
N ASP A 125 -0.20 -20.03 0.59
CA ASP A 125 1.24 -20.22 0.73
C ASP A 125 2.07 -19.02 1.25
N GLY A 126 2.22 -18.94 2.59
CA GLY A 126 3.50 -18.46 3.14
C GLY A 126 3.50 -17.68 4.46
N LEU A 127 2.35 -17.42 5.09
CA LEU A 127 2.28 -16.69 6.37
C LEU A 127 1.70 -17.47 7.56
N MET A 128 1.30 -18.74 7.39
CA MET A 128 0.73 -19.53 8.50
C MET A 128 1.70 -19.80 9.66
N MET A 129 3.02 -19.67 9.44
CA MET A 129 4.00 -20.03 10.47
C MET A 129 4.13 -19.00 11.61
N ASP A 130 3.70 -17.74 11.41
CA ASP A 130 3.77 -16.70 12.44
C ASP A 130 2.44 -16.55 13.22
N GLN A 131 1.35 -17.19 12.78
CA GLN A 131 0.07 -17.20 13.50
C GLN A 131 -0.10 -18.40 14.43
N GLU A 132 0.46 -19.56 14.08
CA GLU A 132 0.40 -20.76 14.94
C GLU A 132 1.14 -20.57 16.28
N GLU A 133 2.27 -19.82 16.31
CA GLU A 133 2.96 -19.53 17.58
C GLU A 133 2.18 -18.56 18.49
N ALA A 134 1.23 -17.78 17.96
CA ALA A 134 0.38 -16.90 18.76
C ALA A 134 -0.87 -17.61 19.31
N GLU A 135 -1.29 -18.72 18.68
CA GLU A 135 -2.45 -19.52 19.11
C GLU A 135 -2.08 -20.55 20.20
N GLU A 136 -0.84 -21.04 20.24
CA GLU A 136 -0.39 -21.96 21.32
C GLU A 136 -0.28 -21.30 22.70
N GLU A 137 -0.13 -19.98 22.79
CA GLU A 137 -0.14 -19.25 24.07
C GLU A 137 -1.56 -19.13 24.67
N ALA A 138 -2.62 -19.43 23.92
CA ALA A 138 -4.01 -19.26 24.35
C ALA A 138 -4.65 -20.51 25.00
N GLU A 139 -4.06 -21.70 24.86
CA GLU A 139 -4.59 -22.94 25.46
C GLU A 139 -3.85 -23.37 26.73
N MET A 140 -3.66 -22.45 27.67
CA MET A 140 -3.26 -22.83 29.03
C MET A 140 -4.50 -23.14 29.86
N ASN A 141 -5.02 -24.36 29.70
CA ASN A 141 -5.94 -24.97 30.66
C ASN A 141 -5.29 -24.93 32.06
N GLY A 142 -5.94 -24.24 32.99
CA GLY A 142 -5.38 -23.77 34.28
C GLY A 142 -5.00 -24.82 35.32
N GLU A 143 -4.80 -26.09 34.95
CA GLU A 143 -4.59 -27.19 35.91
C GLU A 143 -3.23 -27.92 35.73
N THR A 144 -2.44 -27.62 34.68
CA THR A 144 -1.18 -28.34 34.40
C THR A 144 0.07 -27.51 34.67
N LYS A 145 1.12 -28.14 35.23
CA LYS A 145 2.45 -27.54 35.44
C LYS A 145 2.93 -26.84 34.16
N ARG A 146 3.41 -25.60 34.28
CA ARG A 146 3.94 -24.82 33.14
C ARG A 146 5.12 -25.57 32.50
N GLY A 147 4.93 -26.01 31.26
CA GLY A 147 6.01 -26.61 30.47
C GLY A 147 7.03 -25.59 30.01
N ILE A 148 8.21 -26.06 29.60
CA ILE A 148 9.23 -25.23 28.95
C ILE A 148 8.81 -24.90 27.51
N THR A 149 8.90 -23.62 27.11
CA THR A 149 8.56 -23.21 25.73
C THR A 149 9.66 -23.63 24.74
N TYR A 150 9.30 -23.80 23.47
CA TYR A 150 10.26 -24.17 22.43
C TYR A 150 11.43 -23.17 22.30
N GLN A 151 11.14 -21.88 22.50
CA GLN A 151 12.13 -20.82 22.47
C GLN A 151 13.18 -20.99 23.58
N MET A 152 12.73 -21.28 24.81
CA MET A 152 13.60 -21.55 25.97
C MET A 152 14.36 -22.88 25.81
N ALA A 153 13.74 -23.91 25.26
CA ALA A 153 14.36 -25.22 25.06
C ALA A 153 15.47 -25.20 24.00
N LYS A 154 15.36 -24.37 22.96
CA LYS A 154 16.32 -24.31 21.85
C LYS A 154 17.32 -23.16 21.92
N ASN A 155 17.06 -22.10 22.71
CA ASN A 155 17.95 -20.96 22.91
C ASN A 155 18.59 -20.43 21.61
N LYS A 156 17.82 -20.31 20.53
CA LYS A 156 18.33 -19.92 19.21
C LYS A 156 18.68 -18.44 19.11
N GLY A 157 18.11 -17.58 19.95
CA GLY A 157 18.35 -16.13 19.94
C GLY A 157 17.91 -15.42 18.65
N LEU A 158 18.43 -14.22 18.42
CA LEU A 158 18.09 -13.34 17.29
C LEU A 158 18.81 -13.74 15.99
N THR A 159 18.52 -14.92 15.46
CA THR A 159 19.11 -15.38 14.19
C THR A 159 18.37 -14.84 12.96
N PRO A 160 19.09 -14.49 11.87
CA PRO A 160 18.45 -14.01 10.64
C PRO A 160 17.67 -15.11 9.93
N LYS A 161 16.59 -14.74 9.22
CA LYS A 161 15.76 -15.68 8.46
C LYS A 161 16.56 -16.36 7.34
N ARG A 162 16.66 -17.69 7.41
CA ARG A 162 17.32 -18.53 6.39
C ARG A 162 16.29 -19.14 5.44
N LYS A 163 16.63 -19.27 4.15
CA LYS A 163 15.73 -19.86 3.14
C LYS A 163 15.55 -21.36 3.40
N LYS A 164 14.40 -21.93 3.02
CA LYS A 164 14.12 -23.37 3.17
C LYS A 164 15.15 -24.25 2.43
N ILE A 165 15.66 -23.78 1.30
CA ILE A 165 16.69 -24.48 0.50
C ILE A 165 18.01 -24.61 1.27
N ASP A 166 18.36 -23.63 2.10
CA ASP A 166 19.60 -23.64 2.88
C ASP A 166 19.55 -24.60 4.07
N ARG A 167 18.35 -25.11 4.43
CA ARG A 167 18.18 -26.12 5.48
C ARG A 167 18.68 -27.50 5.04
N ASN A 168 18.67 -27.79 3.73
CA ASN A 168 19.07 -29.09 3.19
C ASN A 168 20.19 -28.92 2.14
N PRO A 169 21.44 -29.33 2.43
CA PRO A 169 22.57 -29.13 1.54
C PRO A 169 22.38 -29.82 0.19
N ARG A 170 21.72 -30.99 0.15
CA ARG A 170 21.41 -31.72 -1.09
C ARG A 170 20.50 -30.91 -2.00
N VAL A 171 19.44 -30.33 -1.45
CA VAL A 171 18.47 -29.52 -2.21
C VAL A 171 19.15 -28.25 -2.73
N LYS A 172 19.98 -27.60 -1.91
CA LYS A 172 20.77 -26.44 -2.32
C LYS A 172 21.69 -26.74 -3.49
N HIS A 173 22.43 -27.85 -3.44
CA HIS A 173 23.35 -28.23 -4.52
C HIS A 173 22.63 -28.63 -5.80
N ARG A 174 21.50 -29.34 -5.70
CA ARG A 174 20.64 -29.66 -6.85
C ARG A 174 20.14 -28.40 -7.55
N GLU A 175 19.62 -27.43 -6.80
CA GLU A 175 19.15 -26.16 -7.34
C GLU A 175 20.29 -25.31 -7.93
N LYS A 176 21.46 -25.29 -7.27
CA LYS A 176 22.66 -24.62 -7.77
C LYS A 176 23.08 -25.19 -9.13
N PHE A 177 23.11 -26.52 -9.26
CA PHE A 177 23.42 -27.20 -10.52
C PHE A 177 22.40 -26.91 -11.62
N ARG A 178 21.09 -27.02 -11.30
CA ARG A 178 20.00 -26.72 -12.24
C ARG A 178 20.12 -25.29 -12.78
N ARG A 179 20.30 -24.30 -11.90
CA ARG A 179 20.48 -22.89 -12.28
C ARG A 179 21.74 -22.67 -13.13
N ALA A 180 22.84 -23.35 -12.79
CA ALA A 180 24.07 -23.30 -13.57
C ALA A 180 23.88 -23.86 -14.99
N LYS A 181 23.17 -24.99 -15.13
CA LYS A 181 22.86 -25.59 -16.43
C LYS A 181 22.02 -24.65 -17.30
N ILE A 182 21.00 -24.01 -16.74
CA ILE A 182 20.17 -23.02 -17.46
C ILE A 182 21.01 -21.82 -17.92
N ARG A 183 21.85 -21.27 -17.04
CA ARG A 183 22.73 -20.13 -17.39
C ARG A 183 23.71 -20.50 -18.52
N ARG A 184 24.29 -21.70 -18.46
CA ARG A 184 25.19 -22.20 -19.50
C ARG A 184 24.48 -22.29 -20.85
N LYS A 185 23.26 -22.83 -20.90
CA LYS A 185 22.43 -22.89 -22.12
C LYS A 185 22.16 -21.51 -22.75
N GLY A 186 22.12 -20.46 -21.93
CA GLY A 186 21.97 -19.08 -22.42
C GLY A 186 23.27 -18.47 -22.99
N GLN A 187 24.43 -18.89 -22.49
CA GLN A 187 25.73 -18.39 -22.96
C GLN A 187 26.25 -19.14 -24.18
N VAL A 188 26.13 -20.47 -24.16
CA VAL A 188 26.63 -21.37 -25.20
C VAL A 188 25.49 -22.30 -25.59
N LEU A 189 25.25 -22.39 -26.89
CA LEU A 189 24.29 -23.35 -27.44
C LEU A 189 24.85 -24.77 -27.28
N GLU A 190 24.04 -25.66 -26.71
CA GLU A 190 24.34 -27.09 -26.66
C GLU A 190 24.24 -27.70 -28.06
N VAL A 191 25.08 -28.70 -28.35
CA VAL A 191 25.02 -29.46 -29.60
C VAL A 191 23.69 -30.22 -29.67
N ARG A 192 22.91 -29.97 -30.72
CA ARG A 192 21.64 -30.66 -30.99
C ARG A 192 21.89 -31.86 -31.92
N ARG A 193 21.13 -32.92 -31.72
CA ARG A 193 21.06 -34.07 -32.64
C ARG A 193 19.82 -33.93 -33.51
N GLU A 194 19.92 -34.27 -34.78
CA GLU A 194 18.79 -34.26 -35.72
C GLU A 194 18.02 -35.57 -35.59
N GLU A 195 17.09 -35.63 -34.65
CA GLU A 195 16.19 -36.79 -34.51
C GLU A 195 15.03 -36.75 -35.53
N THR A 196 14.70 -35.56 -36.02
CA THR A 196 13.59 -35.32 -36.95
C THR A 196 14.06 -34.51 -38.17
N ARG A 197 13.33 -34.63 -39.29
CA ARG A 197 13.59 -33.83 -40.50
C ARG A 197 13.49 -32.33 -40.19
N TYR A 198 14.36 -31.54 -40.81
CA TYR A 198 14.44 -30.10 -40.62
C TYR A 198 13.11 -29.40 -40.95
N SER A 199 12.56 -28.68 -39.97
CA SER A 199 11.31 -27.91 -40.08
C SER A 199 11.53 -26.39 -40.12
N GLY A 200 12.79 -25.93 -40.14
CA GLY A 200 13.14 -24.52 -39.97
C GLY A 200 13.65 -24.14 -38.58
N GLU A 201 14.17 -22.92 -38.45
CA GLU A 201 14.68 -22.35 -37.19
C GLU A 201 13.55 -21.86 -36.29
N LEU A 202 13.24 -22.60 -35.22
CA LEU A 202 12.14 -22.28 -34.28
C LEU A 202 12.25 -20.89 -33.63
N SER A 203 13.46 -20.40 -33.37
CA SER A 203 13.71 -19.10 -32.72
C SER A 203 13.94 -17.95 -33.72
N GLY A 204 13.88 -18.23 -35.02
CA GLY A 204 14.13 -17.27 -36.09
C GLY A 204 15.61 -17.01 -36.38
N ILE A 205 15.86 -16.48 -37.58
CA ILE A 205 17.21 -16.15 -38.08
C ILE A 205 17.40 -14.64 -38.05
N ARG A 206 18.49 -14.17 -37.43
CA ARG A 206 18.86 -12.74 -37.41
C ARG A 206 20.05 -12.46 -38.32
N ALA A 207 19.78 -11.95 -39.52
CA ALA A 207 20.77 -11.76 -40.59
C ALA A 207 21.95 -10.84 -40.23
N GLY A 208 21.75 -9.85 -39.34
CA GLY A 208 22.78 -8.87 -38.98
C GLY A 208 23.80 -9.33 -37.94
N ILE A 209 23.67 -10.51 -37.33
CA ILE A 209 24.57 -10.96 -36.25
C ILE A 209 25.61 -11.94 -36.81
N LYS A 210 26.89 -11.60 -36.67
CA LYS A 210 28.02 -12.50 -36.95
C LYS A 210 28.59 -13.04 -35.64
N LYS A 211 28.56 -14.37 -35.43
CA LYS A 211 29.05 -15.03 -34.20
C LYS A 211 30.41 -15.76 -34.38
N SER A 212 31.13 -15.51 -35.47
CA SER A 212 32.43 -16.13 -35.74
C SER A 212 33.58 -15.49 -34.95
N ILE A 213 34.61 -16.29 -34.63
CA ILE A 213 35.86 -15.81 -34.03
C ILE A 213 36.76 -15.28 -35.16
N LYS A 214 37.23 -14.04 -35.06
CA LYS A 214 38.18 -13.45 -36.04
C LYS A 214 39.59 -13.93 -35.72
N LEU A 215 40.27 -14.49 -36.72
CA LEU A 215 41.70 -14.80 -36.63
C LEU A 215 42.50 -13.51 -36.83
N LYS A 216 43.55 -13.33 -36.04
CA LYS A 216 44.50 -12.21 -36.13
C LYS A 216 45.75 -12.65 -36.86
#